data_AF-A0A135VMY9-F1
#
_entry.id   AF-A0A135VMY9-F1
#
_cell.length_a   1.000
_cell.length_b   1.000
_cell.length_c   1.000
_cell.angle_alpha   90.00
_cell.angle_beta   90.00
_cell.angle_gamma   90.00
#
_symmetry.space_group_name_H-M   'P 1'
#
loop_
_entity.id
_entity.type
_entity.pdbx_description
1 polymer ?
#
loop_
_entity_poly.entity_id
_entity_poly.type
_entity_poly.pdbx_seq_one_letter_code
_entity_poly.pdbx_strand_id
1 'polypeptide(L)'
;MTLDLSVTTVLMFSATLALLTAYSVLDLRSRMVHNEYLALGGLLGFSLTALSGHLATYSMLHLVAVIFVSSISYLLFRIGAIGGADAKALLIVAIVSPGIEFATWDSPVLEALIGGGLGLFIMLLLGYAYTRWSEISKRRLHGERQTVPLIPFLLLGYILTQVLSFLQY
;
A
#
# COMPACT_ATOMS: atom_id res chain seq x y z
N MET A 1 13.76 6.76 17.22
CA MET A 1 13.27 5.55 16.55
C MET A 1 13.68 4.37 17.40
N THR A 2 12.74 3.47 17.76
CA THR A 2 13.05 2.16 18.36
C THR A 2 12.46 1.01 17.55
N LEU A 3 13.21 -0.10 17.46
CA LEU A 3 12.83 -1.26 16.64
C LEU A 3 11.79 -2.08 17.40
N ASP A 4 10.62 -2.34 16.79
CA ASP A 4 9.51 -3.08 17.41
C ASP A 4 9.28 -4.43 16.69
N LEU A 5 9.68 -5.52 17.36
CA LEU A 5 9.48 -6.91 16.91
C LEU A 5 8.39 -7.62 17.71
N SER A 6 7.37 -6.88 18.16
CA SER A 6 6.22 -7.51 18.79
C SER A 6 5.53 -8.49 17.84
N VAL A 7 4.88 -9.50 18.41
CA VAL A 7 4.08 -10.47 17.63
C VAL A 7 3.03 -9.76 16.79
N THR A 8 2.50 -8.65 17.30
CA THR A 8 1.50 -7.83 16.62
C THR A 8 2.06 -7.17 15.35
N THR A 9 3.23 -6.55 15.39
CA THR A 9 3.83 -5.90 14.20
C THR A 9 4.18 -6.92 13.12
N VAL A 10 4.77 -8.06 13.52
CA VAL A 10 5.05 -9.17 12.60
C VAL A 10 3.76 -9.69 11.95
N LEU A 11 2.67 -9.79 12.70
CA LEU A 11 1.37 -10.23 12.21
C LEU A 11 0.76 -9.23 11.22
N MET A 12 0.79 -7.93 11.52
CA MET A 12 0.27 -6.87 10.62
C MET A 12 1.09 -6.79 9.33
N PHE A 13 2.42 -6.88 9.44
CA PHE A 13 3.31 -6.95 8.29
C PHE A 13 2.99 -8.15 7.40
N SER A 14 2.92 -9.34 8.00
CA SER A 14 2.66 -10.58 7.26
C SER A 14 1.29 -10.57 6.59
N ALA A 15 0.27 -10.04 7.27
CA ALA A 15 -1.08 -9.91 6.72
C ALA A 15 -1.12 -8.94 5.54
N THR A 16 -0.48 -7.77 5.67
CA THR A 16 -0.39 -6.77 4.60
C THR A 16 0.37 -7.32 3.41
N LEU A 17 1.50 -7.99 3.66
CA LEU A 17 2.29 -8.65 2.62
C LEU A 17 1.47 -9.70 1.86
N ALA A 18 0.72 -10.54 2.58
CA ALA A 18 -0.14 -11.57 1.98
C ALA A 18 -1.27 -10.95 1.13
N LEU A 19 -1.96 -9.93 1.64
CA LEU A 19 -3.01 -9.21 0.92
C LEU A 19 -2.47 -8.55 -0.35
N LEU A 20 -1.39 -7.77 -0.23
CA LEU A 20 -0.77 -7.08 -1.37
C LEU A 20 -0.21 -8.07 -2.39
N THR A 21 0.35 -9.20 -1.96
CA THR A 21 0.80 -10.25 -2.89
C THR A 21 -0.38 -10.86 -3.65
N ALA A 22 -1.47 -11.20 -2.95
CA ALA A 22 -2.67 -11.73 -3.59
C ALA A 22 -3.25 -10.74 -4.62
N TYR A 23 -3.39 -9.47 -4.24
CA TYR A 23 -3.87 -8.42 -5.14
C TYR A 23 -2.92 -8.16 -6.30
N SER A 24 -1.60 -8.20 -6.07
CA SER A 24 -0.59 -8.06 -7.12
C SER A 24 -0.69 -9.18 -8.14
N VAL A 25 -0.89 -10.42 -7.70
CA VAL A 25 -1.07 -11.57 -8.60
C VAL A 25 -2.34 -11.41 -9.44
N LEU A 26 -3.45 -10.99 -8.84
CA LEU A 26 -4.69 -10.71 -9.56
C LEU A 26 -4.51 -9.56 -10.57
N ASP A 27 -3.90 -8.46 -10.16
CA ASP A 27 -3.64 -7.30 -11.01
C ASP A 27 -2.71 -7.64 -12.20
N LEU A 28 -1.70 -8.48 -12.00
CA LEU A 28 -0.83 -8.95 -13.07
C LEU A 28 -1.53 -9.92 -14.03
N ARG A 29 -2.40 -10.81 -13.52
CA ARG A 29 -3.06 -11.86 -14.33
C ARG A 29 -4.28 -11.35 -15.08
N SER A 30 -5.18 -10.65 -14.40
CA SER A 30 -6.48 -10.21 -14.95
C SER A 30 -6.55 -8.71 -15.23
N ARG A 31 -5.51 -7.92 -14.92
CA ARG A 31 -5.50 -6.45 -15.06
C ARG A 31 -6.64 -5.75 -14.30
N MET A 32 -7.26 -6.48 -13.39
CA MET A 32 -8.45 -6.10 -12.64
C MET A 32 -8.43 -6.86 -11.33
N VAL A 33 -8.66 -6.13 -10.24
CA VAL A 33 -8.98 -6.71 -8.94
C VAL A 33 -10.44 -6.41 -8.64
N HIS A 34 -11.25 -7.46 -8.52
CA HIS A 34 -12.68 -7.31 -8.30
C HIS A 34 -12.96 -6.78 -6.88
N ASN A 35 -14.07 -6.06 -6.74
CA ASN A 35 -14.44 -5.39 -5.49
C ASN A 35 -14.69 -6.38 -4.35
N GLU A 36 -15.14 -7.59 -4.65
CA GLU A 36 -15.42 -8.65 -3.67
C GLU A 36 -14.14 -9.09 -2.96
N TYR A 37 -13.04 -9.25 -3.70
CA TYR A 37 -11.74 -9.59 -3.12
C TYR A 37 -11.21 -8.47 -2.23
N LEU A 38 -11.34 -7.21 -2.67
CA LEU A 38 -10.92 -6.04 -1.89
C LEU A 38 -11.76 -5.88 -0.62
N ALA A 39 -13.08 -6.05 -0.72
CA ALA A 39 -13.98 -5.97 0.42
C ALA A 39 -13.70 -7.09 1.43
N LEU A 40 -13.49 -8.33 0.97
CA LEU A 40 -13.15 -9.46 1.83
C LEU A 40 -11.81 -9.23 2.53
N GLY A 41 -10.75 -8.87 1.78
CA GLY A 41 -9.43 -8.64 2.37
C GLY A 41 -9.40 -7.40 3.27
N GLY A 42 -10.17 -6.36 2.95
CA GLY A 42 -10.35 -5.21 3.83
C GLY A 42 -11.06 -5.57 5.14
N LEU A 43 -12.11 -6.39 5.08
CA LEU A 43 -12.82 -6.87 6.27
C LEU A 43 -11.92 -7.76 7.14
N LEU A 44 -11.19 -8.69 6.52
CA LEU A 44 -10.25 -9.56 7.22
C LEU A 44 -9.11 -8.76 7.86
N GLY A 45 -8.52 -7.83 7.12
CA GLY A 45 -7.45 -6.96 7.59
C GLY A 45 -7.89 -6.06 8.75
N PHE A 46 -9.05 -5.41 8.63
CA PHE A 46 -9.63 -4.61 9.70
C PHE A 46 -9.90 -5.44 10.95
N SER A 47 -10.52 -6.62 10.79
CA SER A 47 -10.83 -7.53 11.90
C SER A 47 -9.55 -7.97 12.61
N LEU A 48 -8.51 -8.32 11.85
CA LEU A 48 -7.21 -8.71 12.39
C LEU A 48 -6.57 -7.57 13.19
N THR A 49 -6.61 -6.35 12.65
CA THR A 49 -6.03 -5.15 13.29
C THR A 49 -6.77 -4.76 14.57
N ALA A 50 -8.09 -4.93 14.59
CA ALA A 50 -8.91 -4.67 15.78
C ALA A 50 -8.69 -5.75 16.86
N LEU A 51 -8.71 -7.03 16.47
CA LEU A 51 -8.58 -8.16 17.41
C LEU A 51 -7.16 -8.32 17.97
N SER A 52 -6.13 -7.91 17.23
CA SER A 52 -4.75 -7.93 17.71
C SER A 52 -4.43 -6.81 18.73
N GLY A 53 -5.37 -5.88 18.93
CA GLY A 53 -5.16 -4.68 19.74
C GLY A 53 -4.31 -3.60 19.06
N HIS A 54 -3.79 -3.85 17.85
CA HIS A 54 -2.94 -2.90 17.12
C HIS A 54 -3.64 -1.56 16.90
N LEU A 55 -4.92 -1.59 16.54
CA LEU A 55 -5.74 -0.40 16.36
C LEU A 55 -5.88 0.43 17.65
N ALA A 56 -5.98 -0.22 18.80
CA ALA A 56 -6.12 0.47 20.09
C ALA A 56 -4.79 1.09 20.53
N THR A 57 -3.70 0.32 20.41
CA THR A 57 -2.35 0.77 20.78
C THR A 57 -1.86 1.94 19.93
N TYR A 58 -2.10 1.90 18.62
CA TYR A 58 -1.60 2.89 17.65
C TYR A 58 -2.73 3.72 17.02
N SER A 59 -3.80 3.98 17.77
CA SER A 59 -5.02 4.63 17.25
C SER A 59 -4.80 5.95 16.52
N MET A 60 -3.91 6.81 17.02
CA MET A 60 -3.57 8.08 16.37
C MET A 60 -2.86 7.87 15.02
N LEU A 61 -1.95 6.89 14.95
CA LEU A 61 -1.25 6.53 13.71
C LEU A 61 -2.24 6.05 12.65
N HIS A 62 -3.14 5.13 13.03
CA HIS A 62 -4.22 4.64 12.16
C HIS A 62 -5.12 5.77 11.65
N LEU A 63 -5.56 6.65 12.55
CA LEU A 63 -6.44 7.77 12.18
C LEU A 63 -5.77 8.69 11.16
N VAL A 64 -4.53 9.09 11.41
CA VAL A 64 -3.79 9.98 10.50
C VAL A 64 -3.52 9.28 9.18
N ALA A 65 -3.10 8.02 9.18
CA ALA A 65 -2.83 7.25 7.98
C ALA A 65 -4.08 7.10 7.11
N VAL A 66 -5.22 6.73 7.71
CA VAL A 66 -6.49 6.60 6.98
C VAL A 66 -6.92 7.93 6.39
N ILE A 67 -6.90 9.03 7.16
CA ILE A 67 -7.29 10.35 6.65
C ILE A 67 -6.37 10.78 5.52
N PHE A 68 -5.05 10.68 5.72
CA PHE A 68 -4.05 11.10 4.74
C PHE A 68 -4.15 10.26 3.46
N VAL A 69 -4.06 8.94 3.56
CA VAL A 69 -4.05 8.04 2.41
C VAL A 69 -5.38 8.06 1.67
N SER A 70 -6.52 8.09 2.37
CA SER A 70 -7.84 8.21 1.72
C SER A 70 -7.99 9.53 0.96
N SER A 71 -7.55 10.65 1.53
CA SER A 71 -7.62 11.96 0.89
C SER A 71 -6.76 12.02 -0.37
N ILE A 72 -5.50 11.58 -0.27
CA ILE A 72 -4.58 11.59 -1.41
C ILE A 72 -5.02 10.58 -2.48
N SER A 73 -5.39 9.36 -2.10
CA SER A 73 -5.87 8.35 -3.06
C SER A 73 -7.15 8.79 -3.77
N TYR A 74 -8.08 9.45 -3.07
CA TYR A 74 -9.27 10.02 -3.69
C TYR A 74 -8.92 11.10 -4.71
N LEU A 75 -8.00 12.03 -4.38
CA LEU A 75 -7.55 13.05 -5.32
C LEU A 75 -6.89 12.43 -6.56
N LEU A 76 -5.99 11.46 -6.36
CA LEU A 76 -5.32 10.73 -7.44
C LEU A 76 -6.31 9.97 -8.33
N PHE A 77 -7.32 9.35 -7.73
CA PHE A 77 -8.40 8.67 -8.46
C PHE A 77 -9.21 9.67 -9.30
N ARG A 78 -9.55 10.84 -8.73
CA ARG A 78 -10.33 11.88 -9.43
C ARG A 78 -9.60 12.48 -10.63
N ILE A 79 -8.26 12.60 -10.56
CA ILE A 79 -7.46 13.06 -11.70
C ILE A 79 -7.09 11.92 -12.68
N GLY A 80 -7.50 10.68 -12.39
CA GLY A 80 -7.24 9.51 -13.23
C GLY A 80 -5.80 8.98 -13.16
N ALA A 81 -5.02 9.36 -12.14
CA ALA A 81 -3.65 8.88 -11.95
C ALA A 81 -3.61 7.44 -11.41
N ILE A 82 -4.64 7.00 -10.70
CA ILE A 82 -4.79 5.64 -10.17
C ILE A 82 -6.21 5.12 -10.43
N GLY A 83 -6.36 3.79 -10.49
CA GLY A 83 -7.66 3.14 -10.62
C GLY A 83 -8.42 3.04 -9.29
N GLY A 84 -9.70 2.68 -9.38
CA GLY A 84 -10.54 2.49 -8.20
C GLY A 84 -10.10 1.30 -7.31
N ALA A 85 -9.54 0.26 -7.91
CA ALA A 85 -8.96 -0.86 -7.17
C ALA A 85 -7.71 -0.44 -6.39
N ASP A 86 -6.83 0.36 -7.00
CA ASP A 86 -5.60 0.86 -6.38
C ASP A 86 -5.91 1.75 -5.17
N ALA A 87 -6.88 2.67 -5.31
CA ALA A 87 -7.33 3.54 -4.22
C ALA A 87 -7.85 2.73 -3.03
N LYS A 88 -8.62 1.67 -3.29
CA LYS A 88 -9.11 0.76 -2.24
C LYS A 88 -7.98 -0.05 -1.61
N ALA A 89 -7.03 -0.54 -2.40
CA ALA A 89 -5.88 -1.27 -1.88
C ALA A 89 -5.04 -0.38 -0.95
N LEU A 90 -4.80 0.88 -1.32
CA LEU A 90 -4.14 1.88 -0.49
C LEU A 90 -4.87 2.12 0.83
N LEU A 91 -6.20 2.24 0.79
CA LEU A 91 -7.01 2.39 2.00
C LEU A 91 -6.90 1.16 2.90
N ILE A 92 -6.92 -0.04 2.33
CA ILE A 92 -6.75 -1.30 3.09
C ILE A 92 -5.38 -1.32 3.76
N VAL A 93 -4.31 -0.97 3.04
CA VAL A 93 -2.96 -0.87 3.63
C VAL A 93 -2.94 0.14 4.77
N ALA A 94 -3.53 1.32 4.59
CA ALA A 94 -3.58 2.34 5.65
C ALA A 94 -4.35 1.91 6.91
N ILE A 95 -5.26 0.93 6.79
CA ILE A 95 -6.02 0.36 7.92
C ILE A 95 -5.23 -0.78 8.58
N VAL A 96 -4.59 -1.64 7.79
CA VAL A 96 -3.93 -2.84 8.32
C VAL A 96 -2.52 -2.52 8.84
N SER A 97 -1.82 -1.66 8.10
CA SER A 97 -0.43 -1.30 8.32
C SER A 97 -0.23 0.20 8.05
N PRO A 98 -0.62 1.07 9.01
CA PRO A 98 -0.77 2.52 8.81
C PRO A 98 0.55 3.29 8.64
N GLY A 99 1.70 2.61 8.70
CA GLY A 99 3.00 3.26 8.68
C GLY A 99 4.15 2.27 8.55
N ILE A 100 5.11 2.37 9.47
CA ILE A 100 6.31 1.54 9.48
C ILE A 100 6.17 0.53 10.62
N GLU A 101 5.93 -0.75 10.29
CA GLU A 101 5.60 -1.75 11.31
C GLU A 101 6.75 -2.05 12.25
N PHE A 102 7.98 -2.02 11.74
CA PHE A 102 9.16 -2.43 12.51
C PHE A 102 9.87 -1.28 13.21
N ALA A 103 9.34 -0.05 13.13
CA ALA A 103 9.97 1.11 13.73
C ALA A 103 8.94 2.09 14.26
N THR A 104 8.99 2.35 15.57
CA THR A 104 8.14 3.35 16.20
C THR A 104 8.85 4.69 16.23
N TRP A 105 8.14 5.74 15.78
CA TRP A 105 8.62 7.11 15.79
C TRP A 105 7.93 7.90 16.91
N ASP A 106 8.60 8.95 17.39
CA ASP A 106 8.03 9.81 18.44
C ASP A 106 6.79 10.59 17.96
N SER A 107 6.69 10.78 16.64
CA SER A 107 5.57 11.47 15.99
C SER A 107 4.78 10.50 15.10
N PRO A 108 3.60 10.03 15.54
CA PRO A 108 2.75 9.14 14.74
C PRO A 108 2.27 9.82 13.45
N VAL A 109 2.21 11.17 13.46
CA VAL A 109 1.86 11.94 12.27
C VAL A 109 2.94 11.79 11.21
N LEU A 110 4.22 12.04 11.57
CA LEU A 110 5.32 11.92 10.60
C LEU A 110 5.45 10.48 10.08
N GLU A 111 5.27 9.50 10.95
CA GLU A 111 5.34 8.09 10.57
C GLU A 111 4.26 7.72 9.52
N ALA A 112 3.01 8.12 9.74
CA ALA A 112 1.93 7.90 8.76
C ALA A 112 2.18 8.61 7.43
N LEU A 113 2.62 9.88 7.47
CA LEU A 113 2.91 10.64 6.25
C LEU A 113 4.07 10.03 5.46
N ILE A 114 5.14 9.63 6.13
CA ILE A 114 6.31 9.03 5.48
C ILE A 114 5.98 7.62 4.99
N GLY A 115 5.40 6.76 5.82
CA GLY A 115 5.07 5.38 5.46
C GLY A 115 4.08 5.33 4.29
N GLY A 116 2.94 6.01 4.42
CA GLY A 116 1.93 6.08 3.37
C GLY A 116 2.39 6.87 2.14
N GLY A 117 3.09 7.98 2.35
CA GLY A 117 3.58 8.86 1.29
C GLY A 117 4.68 8.22 0.45
N LEU A 118 5.63 7.51 1.07
CA LEU A 118 6.68 6.78 0.36
C LEU A 118 6.09 5.63 -0.45
N GLY A 119 5.15 4.87 0.11
CA GLY A 119 4.45 3.81 -0.61
C GLY A 119 3.71 4.32 -1.86
N LEU A 120 2.95 5.41 -1.71
CA LEU A 120 2.29 6.11 -2.82
C LEU A 120 3.28 6.63 -3.87
N PHE A 121 4.35 7.27 -3.41
CA PHE A 121 5.37 7.84 -4.29
C PHE A 121 6.06 6.75 -5.12
N ILE A 122 6.47 5.64 -4.49
CA ILE A 122 7.10 4.50 -5.18
C ILE A 122 6.13 3.87 -6.17
N MET A 123 4.87 3.65 -5.77
CA MET A 123 3.83 3.10 -6.64
C MET A 123 3.68 3.93 -7.93
N LEU A 124 3.57 5.25 -7.80
CA LEU A 124 3.41 6.15 -8.94
C LEU A 124 4.69 6.27 -9.77
N LEU A 125 5.85 6.37 -9.12
CA LEU A 125 7.14 6.51 -9.80
C LEU A 125 7.45 5.26 -10.66
N LEU A 126 7.28 4.07 -10.09
CA LEU A 126 7.51 2.82 -10.80
C LEU A 126 6.43 2.58 -11.86
N GLY A 127 5.17 2.91 -11.59
CA GLY A 127 4.10 2.87 -12.59
C GLY A 127 4.38 3.78 -13.79
N TYR A 128 4.87 5.00 -13.54
CA TYR A 128 5.30 5.92 -14.59
C TYR A 128 6.52 5.39 -15.36
N ALA A 129 7.56 4.93 -14.67
CA ALA A 129 8.75 4.37 -15.29
C ALA A 129 8.42 3.15 -16.17
N TYR A 130 7.56 2.26 -15.68
CA TYR A 130 7.06 1.12 -16.44
C TYR A 130 6.31 1.54 -17.70
N THR A 131 5.43 2.54 -17.58
CA THR A 131 4.69 3.09 -18.72
C THR A 131 5.64 3.65 -19.77
N ARG A 132 6.61 4.48 -19.36
CA ARG A 132 7.61 5.07 -20.25
C ARG A 132 8.48 4.02 -20.94
N TRP A 133 8.97 3.03 -20.20
CA TRP A 133 9.74 1.93 -20.77
C TRP A 133 8.90 1.14 -21.77
N SER A 134 7.67 0.79 -21.39
CA SER A 134 6.76 0.03 -22.25
C SER A 134 6.40 0.82 -23.51
N GLU A 135 6.21 2.13 -23.46
CA GLU A 135 5.97 2.98 -24.64
C GLU A 135 7.15 2.94 -25.62
N ILE A 136 8.39 3.02 -25.12
CA ILE A 136 9.61 2.94 -25.94
C ILE A 136 9.70 1.58 -26.64
N SER A 137 9.32 0.51 -25.93
CA SER A 137 9.38 -0.86 -26.46
C SER A 137 8.21 -1.20 -27.40
N LYS A 138 7.01 -0.65 -27.15
CA LYS A 138 5.77 -0.98 -27.89
C LYS A 138 5.44 -0.07 -29.06
N ARG A 139 6.17 1.02 -29.31
CA ARG A 139 6.13 1.74 -30.60
C ARG A 139 6.38 0.82 -31.82
N ARG A 140 6.81 -0.44 -31.63
CA ARG A 140 6.94 -1.47 -32.68
C ARG A 140 5.73 -2.39 -32.89
N LEU A 141 4.79 -2.53 -31.94
CA LEU A 141 3.75 -3.57 -31.97
C LEU A 141 2.42 -3.04 -31.37
N HIS A 142 1.56 -2.52 -32.26
CA HIS A 142 0.09 -2.34 -32.15
C HIS A 142 -0.57 -2.00 -30.78
N GLY A 143 -1.10 -0.77 -30.70
CA GLY A 143 -2.56 -0.52 -30.67
C GLY A 143 -3.37 -0.59 -29.37
N GLU A 144 -3.03 -1.43 -28.39
CA GLU A 144 -3.91 -1.59 -27.20
C GLU A 144 -3.47 -0.75 -26.00
N ARG A 145 -4.39 0.07 -25.47
CA ARG A 145 -4.24 0.79 -24.19
C ARG A 145 -4.18 -0.25 -23.06
N GLN A 146 -2.97 -0.65 -22.69
CA GLN A 146 -2.77 -1.56 -21.57
C GLN A 146 -2.84 -0.76 -20.26
N THR A 147 -3.68 -1.21 -19.32
CA THR A 147 -3.72 -0.66 -17.95
C THR A 147 -2.47 -1.07 -17.19
N VAL A 148 -1.87 -0.11 -16.49
CA VAL A 148 -0.65 -0.33 -15.70
C VAL A 148 -1.02 -1.04 -14.40
N PRO A 149 -0.39 -2.17 -14.06
CA PRO A 149 -0.64 -2.85 -12.80
C PRO A 149 0.06 -2.08 -11.67
N LEU A 150 -0.66 -1.24 -10.93
CA LEU A 150 -0.07 -0.39 -9.90
C LEU A 150 0.13 -1.13 -8.56
N ILE A 151 -0.68 -2.15 -8.26
CA ILE A 151 -0.63 -2.86 -6.97
C ILE A 151 0.71 -3.59 -6.76
N PRO A 152 1.33 -4.23 -7.77
CA PRO A 152 2.69 -4.78 -7.62
C PRO A 152 3.74 -3.72 -7.23
N PHE A 153 3.60 -2.50 -7.73
CA PHE A 153 4.51 -1.40 -7.36
C PHE A 153 4.23 -0.90 -5.95
N LEU A 154 2.96 -0.90 -5.51
CA LEU A 154 2.61 -0.66 -4.11
C LEU A 154 3.20 -1.71 -3.17
N LEU A 155 3.14 -2.99 -3.54
CA LEU A 155 3.77 -4.09 -2.80
C LEU A 155 5.28 -3.87 -2.66
N LEU A 156 5.97 -3.51 -3.76
CA LEU A 156 7.39 -3.20 -3.71
C LEU A 156 7.67 -1.98 -2.83
N GLY A 157 6.87 -0.91 -2.96
CA GLY A 157 6.97 0.27 -2.11
C GLY A 157 6.83 -0.08 -0.65
N TYR A 158 5.84 -0.90 -0.29
CA TYR A 158 5.64 -1.39 1.06
C TYR A 158 6.86 -2.13 1.59
N ILE A 159 7.36 -3.14 0.86
CA ILE A 159 8.54 -3.92 1.28
C ILE A 159 9.76 -3.01 1.46
N LEU A 160 10.00 -2.09 0.52
CA LEU A 160 11.13 -1.15 0.59
C LEU A 160 11.03 -0.25 1.82
N THR A 161 9.85 0.28 2.14
CA THR A 161 9.63 1.08 3.35
C THR A 161 10.01 0.28 4.59
N GLN A 162 9.56 -0.98 4.70
CA GLN A 162 9.85 -1.82 5.86
C GLN A 162 11.32 -2.26 5.93
N VAL A 163 11.98 -2.48 4.80
CA VAL A 163 13.43 -2.79 4.79
C VAL A 163 14.25 -1.58 5.19
N LEU A 164 13.90 -0.38 4.71
CA LEU A 164 14.60 0.85 5.07
C LEU A 164 14.52 1.15 6.57
N SER A 165 13.41 0.79 7.22
CA SER A 165 13.29 0.97 8.67
C SER A 165 14.21 0.05 9.47
N PHE A 166 14.57 -1.12 8.94
CA PHE A 166 15.59 -1.99 9.55
C PHE A 166 17.00 -1.41 9.41
N LEU A 167 17.31 -0.74 8.30
CA LEU A 167 18.66 -0.23 7.99
C LEU A 167 19.04 1.05 8.75
N GLN A 168 18.09 1.66 9.47
CA GLN A 168 18.32 2.88 10.25
C GLN A 168 18.67 2.60 11.72
N TYR A 169 18.95 1.33 12.07
CA TYR A 169 19.51 0.89 13.35
C TYR A 169 20.94 0.41 13.24
#